data_AF-A0A9D8V062-F1
#
_entry.id   AF-A0A9D8V062-F1
#
_cell.length_a   1.000
_cell.length_b   1.000
_cell.length_c   1.000
_cell.angle_alpha   90.00
_cell.angle_beta   90.00
_cell.angle_gamma   90.00
#
_symmetry.space_group_name_H-M   'P 1'
#
loop_
_entity.id
_entity.type
_entity.pdbx_description
1 polymer ?
#
loop_
_entity_poly.entity_id
_entity_poly.type
_entity_poly.pdbx_seq_one_letter_code
_entity_poly.pdbx_strand_id
1 'polypeptide(L)' 'MTADLSRRVHEHKERLSTGFSARYGAVRLVWYREYEDIGLAIMEEKRIKRWRRAWKVRLIEEMNPDWQEVYGGMGW' A
#
# COMPACT_ATOMS: atom_id res chain seq x y z
N MET A 1 -4.92 6.26 1.16
CA MET A 1 -6.33 5.89 1.20
C MET A 1 -6.82 5.86 -0.23
N THR A 2 -7.46 4.77 -0.61
CA THR A 2 -8.12 4.60 -1.90
C THR A 2 -9.43 3.89 -1.62
N ALA A 3 -10.51 4.30 -2.28
CA ALA A 3 -11.77 3.58 -2.22
C ALA A 3 -11.78 2.35 -3.14
N ASP A 4 -10.85 2.31 -4.09
CA ASP A 4 -10.66 1.22 -5.04
C ASP A 4 -9.17 0.84 -5.06
N LEU A 5 -8.85 -0.30 -4.44
CA LEU A 5 -7.49 -0.82 -4.38
C LEU A 5 -7.06 -1.39 -5.74
N SER A 6 -7.97 -2.07 -6.43
CA SER A 6 -7.68 -2.76 -7.69
C SER A 6 -7.29 -1.81 -8.80
N ARG A 7 -8.08 -0.75 -9.01
CA ARG A 7 -7.75 0.30 -9.98
C ARG A 7 -6.40 0.92 -9.69
N ARG A 8 -6.10 1.19 -8.41
CA ARG A 8 -4.85 1.85 -8.01
C ARG A 8 -3.63 0.96 -8.19
N VAL A 9 -3.74 -0.34 -7.89
CA VAL A 9 -2.64 -1.27 -8.16
C VAL A 9 -2.42 -1.41 -9.66
N HIS A 10 -3.49 -1.52 -10.45
CA HIS A 10 -3.38 -1.54 -11.91
C HIS A 10 -2.67 -0.30 -12.46
N GLU A 11 -3.07 0.91 -12.05
CA GLU A 11 -2.42 2.16 -12.46
C GLU A 11 -0.93 2.24 -12.08
N HIS A 12 -0.56 1.66 -10.93
CA HIS A 12 0.83 1.58 -10.51
C HIS A 12 1.61 0.55 -11.34
N LYS A 13 1.04 -0.63 -11.59
CA LYS A 13 1.67 -1.70 -12.40
C LYS A 13 1.91 -1.27 -13.84
N GLU A 14 0.91 -0.65 -14.45
CA GLU A 14 0.96 -0.09 -15.81
C GLU A 14 1.71 1.25 -15.88
N ARG A 15 2.23 1.76 -14.74
CA ARG A 15 2.96 3.03 -14.62
C ARG A 15 2.20 4.24 -15.18
N LEU A 16 0.86 4.17 -15.18
CA LEU A 16 -0.02 5.23 -15.67
C LEU A 16 0.01 6.46 -14.78
N SER A 17 0.45 6.33 -13.52
CA SER A 17 0.63 7.44 -12.61
C SER A 17 2.03 8.07 -12.75
N THR A 18 2.10 9.31 -13.25
CA THR A 18 3.34 10.09 -13.48
C THR A 18 3.99 10.65 -12.20
N GLY A 19 3.99 9.86 -11.11
CA GLY A 19 4.48 10.26 -9.79
C GLY A 19 5.70 9.49 -9.30
N PHE A 20 5.91 9.52 -7.98
CA PHE A 20 6.99 8.80 -7.28
C PHE A 20 7.05 7.32 -7.68
N SER A 21 5.90 6.67 -7.81
CA SER A 21 5.79 5.25 -8.14
C SER A 21 6.37 4.92 -9.51
N ALA A 22 6.11 5.76 -10.53
CA ALA A 22 6.69 5.59 -11.86
C ALA A 22 8.19 5.90 -11.88
N ARG A 23 8.63 6.94 -11.15
CA ARG A 23 10.04 7.33 -11.08
C ARG A 23 10.93 6.27 -10.44
N TYR A 24 10.44 5.59 -9.39
CA TYR A 24 11.23 4.63 -8.60
C TYR A 24 10.80 3.17 -8.78
N GLY A 25 9.89 2.89 -9.72
CA GLY A 25 9.39 1.53 -9.95
C GLY A 25 8.67 0.91 -8.75
N ALA A 26 8.04 1.73 -7.89
CA ALA A 26 7.34 1.27 -6.70
C ALA A 26 5.94 0.73 -7.07
N VAL A 27 5.94 -0.46 -7.66
CA VAL A 27 4.74 -1.12 -8.23
C VAL A 27 4.21 -2.28 -7.39
N ARG A 28 5.02 -2.82 -6.47
CA ARG A 28 4.63 -3.95 -5.62
C ARG A 28 3.81 -3.47 -4.42
N LEU A 29 2.61 -4.02 -4.24
CA LEU A 29 1.87 -3.86 -2.99
C LEU A 29 2.34 -4.91 -1.98
N VAL A 30 2.92 -4.48 -0.87
CA VAL A 30 3.44 -5.38 0.19
C VAL A 30 2.64 -5.31 1.50
N TRP A 31 1.78 -4.30 1.64
CA TRP A 31 0.92 -4.13 2.80
C TRP A 31 -0.27 -3.24 2.45
N TYR A 32 -1.46 -3.64 2.89
CA TYR A 32 -2.65 -2.80 2.93
C TYR A 32 -3.48 -3.17 4.16
N ARG A 33 -4.41 -2.30 4.53
CA ARG A 33 -5.39 -2.58 5.56
C ARG A 33 -6.73 -2.00 5.14
N GLU A 34 -7.77 -2.78 5.31
CA GLU A 34 -9.15 -2.39 5.06
C GLU A 34 -9.79 -1.88 6.36
N TYR A 35 -10.67 -0.90 6.21
CA TYR A 35 -11.41 -0.30 7.30
C TYR A 35 -12.84 -0.11 6.82
N GLU A 36 -13.81 -0.49 7.64
CA GLU A 36 -15.24 -0.30 7.34
C GLU A 36 -15.67 1.16 7.53
N ASP A 37 -15.00 1.87 8.44
CA ASP A 37 -15.24 3.30 8.71
C ASP A 37 -14.21 4.17 7.99
N ILE A 38 -14.72 5.10 7.18
CA ILE A 38 -13.90 6.03 6.39
C ILE A 38 -13.12 7.02 7.26
N GLY A 39 -13.68 7.44 8.40
CA GLY A 39 -13.04 8.33 9.36
C GLY A 39 -11.84 7.65 10.04
N LEU A 40 -12.00 6.38 10.43
CA LEU A 40 -10.89 5.55 10.95
C LEU A 40 -9.80 5.36 9.89
N ALA A 41 -10.19 5.07 8.65
CA ALA A 41 -9.24 4.93 7.53
C ALA A 41 -8.40 6.20 7.32
N ILE A 42 -9.04 7.38 7.34
CA ILE A 42 -8.37 8.68 7.18
C ILE A 42 -7.44 8.96 8.36
N MET A 43 -7.90 8.72 9.59
CA MET A 43 -7.11 8.95 10.80
C MET A 43 -5.83 8.10 10.80
N GLU A 44 -5.97 6.80 10.54
CA GLU A 44 -4.84 5.87 10.51
C GLU A 44 -3.90 6.15 9.33
N GLU A 45 -4.42 6.52 8.15
CA GLU A 45 -3.57 6.97 7.06
C GLU A 45 -2.72 8.20 7.46
N LYS A 46 -3.35 9.22 8.06
CA LYS A 46 -2.65 10.44 8.50
C LYS A 46 -1.58 10.11 9.54
N ARG A 47 -1.88 9.18 10.46
CA ARG A 47 -0.95 8.69 11.48
C ARG A 47 0.24 7.99 10.85
N ILE A 48 0.02 6.99 10.00
CA ILE A 48 1.08 6.20 9.34
C ILE A 48 1.94 7.08 8.42
N LYS A 49 1.37 8.06 7.73
CA LYS A 49 2.14 8.99 6.88
C LYS A 49 3.23 9.72 7.67
N ARG A 50 2.94 10.11 8.91
CA ARG A 50 3.87 10.82 9.82
C ARG A 50 4.90 9.91 10.50
N TRP A 51 4.76 8.59 10.41
CA TRP A 51 5.69 7.67 11.07
C TRP A 51 7.09 7.74 10.48
N ARG A 52 8.07 7.43 11.33
CA ARG A 52 9.44 7.16 10.89
C ARG A 52 9.44 5.93 9.99
N ARG A 53 10.33 5.91 8.99
CA ARG A 53 10.43 4.80 8.02
C ARG A 53 10.58 3.45 8.71
N ALA A 54 11.40 3.37 9.77
CA ALA A 54 11.63 2.14 10.54
C ALA A 54 10.34 1.53 11.11
N TRP A 55 9.37 2.35 11.54
CA TRP A 55 8.12 1.83 12.09
C TRP A 55 7.19 1.29 11.02
N LYS A 56 7.20 1.91 9.83
CA LYS A 56 6.46 1.40 8.67
C LYS A 56 7.04 0.06 8.22
N VAL A 57 8.38 -0.05 8.19
CA VAL A 57 9.10 -1.29 7.88
C VAL A 57 8.73 -2.39 8.86
N ARG A 58 8.81 -2.12 10.17
CA ARG A 58 8.41 -3.08 11.20
C ARG A 58 6.96 -3.54 11.05
N LEU A 59 6.03 -2.61 10.78
CA LEU A 59 4.62 -2.95 10.55
C LEU A 59 4.44 -3.89 9.34
N ILE A 60 5.22 -3.69 8.28
CA ILE A 60 5.21 -4.57 7.10
C ILE A 60 5.80 -5.92 7.48
N GLU A 61 6.98 -5.96 8.12
CA GLU A 61 7.69 -7.19 8.46
C GLU A 61 6.94 -8.06 9.48
N GLU A 62 6.16 -7.47 10.39
CA GLU A 62 5.30 -8.20 11.33
C GLU A 62 4.20 -9.01 10.61
N MET A 63 3.76 -8.57 9.42
CA MET A 63 2.70 -9.21 8.64
C MET A 63 3.23 -9.98 7.41
N ASN A 64 4.32 -9.49 6.82
CA ASN A 64 4.88 -9.92 5.55
C ASN A 64 6.42 -9.81 5.62
N PRO A 65 7.08 -10.70 6.38
CA PRO A 65 8.53 -10.65 6.59
C PRO A 65 9.32 -10.82 5.29
N ASP A 66 8.75 -11.53 4.30
CA ASP A 66 9.37 -11.82 3.02
C ASP A 66 9.06 -10.75 1.95
N TRP A 67 8.33 -9.69 2.30
CA TRP A 67 7.96 -8.60 1.38
C TRP A 67 7.33 -9.09 0.07
N GLN A 68 6.54 -10.15 0.17
CA GLN A 68 5.83 -10.75 -0.96
C GLN A 68 4.72 -9.82 -1.43
N GLU A 69 4.34 -9.93 -2.69
CA GLU A 69 3.22 -9.15 -3.19
C GLU A 69 1.92 -9.66 -2.57
N VAL A 70 1.24 -8.79 -1.81
CA VAL A 70 -0.03 -9.13 -1.14
C VAL A 70 -1.24 -8.93 -2.07
N TYR A 71 -1.02 -8.35 -3.25
CA TYR A 71 -2.07 -8.10 -4.25
C TYR A 71 -1.85 -8.96 -5.49
N GLY A 72 -2.67 -10.00 -5.66
CA GLY A 72 -2.53 -10.98 -6.75
C GLY A 72 -1.62 -12.17 -6.46
N GLY A 73 -1.23 -12.40 -5.19
CA GLY A 73 -0.53 -13.61 -4.74
C GLY A 73 -1.44 -14.83 -4.51
N MET A 74 -2.75 -14.67 -4.67
CA MET A 74 -3.72 -15.76 -4.71
C MET A 74 -4.68 -15.45 -5.84
N GLY A 75 -4.70 -16.32 -6.85
CA GLY A 75 -5.44 -16.13 -8.08
C GLY A 75 -6.88 -15.68 -7.85
N TRP A 76 -7.21 -14.58 -8.50
CA TRP A 76 -8.54 -14.24 -8.97
C TRP A 76 -8.42 -14.01 -10.47
#